data_AF-A0A7S3SKR7-F1
#
_entry.id   AF-A0A7S3SKR7-F1
#
_cell.length_a   1.000
_cell.length_b   1.000
_cell.length_c   1.000
_cell.angle_alpha   90.00
_cell.angle_beta   90.00
_cell.angle_gamma   90.00
#
_symmetry.space_group_name_H-M   'P 1'
#
loop_
_entity.id
_entity.type
_entity.pdbx_description
1 polymer ?
#
loop_
_entity_poly.entity_id
_entity_poly.type
_entity_poly.pdbx_seq_one_letter_code
_entity_poly.pdbx_strand_id
1 'polypeptide(L)'
;GEEEERGVGASDSLAQLAGYVDRLGEVCPWTARQRAADLLFHTRKELLEVEQVLRAKEIDESALCSELGDVLFDVLLLIRVAARDLSPAAVSLEACAAAACAKLRRRAPYVSGAAVPASPEEAEAWWQRTKEAEKAEAAKGEEPPP
;
A
#
# COMPACT_ATOMS: atom_id res chain seq x y z
N GLY A 1 17.58 -36.44 0.24
CA GLY A 1 17.83 -35.15 -0.42
C GLY A 1 16.83 -34.20 0.16
N GLU A 2 17.22 -33.50 1.22
CA GLU A 2 16.34 -32.77 2.12
C GLU A 2 16.44 -31.26 1.85
N GLU A 3 16.16 -30.84 0.62
CA GLU A 3 16.18 -29.41 0.25
C GLU A 3 14.87 -28.88 -0.35
N GLU A 4 13.81 -29.68 -0.40
CA GLU A 4 12.56 -29.30 -1.08
C GLU A 4 11.39 -29.24 -0.10
N GLU A 5 11.43 -28.29 0.83
CA GLU A 5 10.26 -27.70 1.52
C GLU A 5 10.72 -26.57 2.47
N ARG A 6 11.30 -25.50 1.91
CA ARG A 6 11.29 -24.22 2.62
C ARG A 6 10.05 -23.48 2.15
N GLY A 7 9.04 -23.43 3.02
CA GLY A 7 7.84 -22.63 2.80
C GLY A 7 8.23 -21.21 2.39
N VAL A 8 7.65 -20.75 1.27
CA VAL A 8 7.83 -19.41 0.74
C VAL A 8 7.48 -18.41 1.85
N GLY A 9 8.44 -17.62 2.32
CA GLY A 9 8.19 -16.64 3.37
C GLY A 9 7.25 -15.55 2.89
N ALA A 10 6.61 -14.80 3.80
CA ALA A 10 5.72 -13.69 3.42
C ALA A 10 6.42 -12.65 2.51
N SER A 11 7.72 -12.43 2.71
CA SER A 11 8.55 -11.57 1.84
C SER A 11 8.71 -12.16 0.43
N ASP A 12 8.75 -13.48 0.29
CA ASP A 12 8.93 -14.16 -0.98
C ASP A 12 7.61 -14.17 -1.78
N SER A 13 6.46 -14.35 -1.12
CA SER A 13 5.13 -14.27 -1.77
C SER A 13 4.82 -12.87 -2.29
N LEU A 14 5.16 -11.82 -1.52
CA LEU A 14 4.97 -10.44 -1.97
C LEU A 14 5.85 -10.11 -3.19
N ALA A 15 7.11 -10.54 -3.17
CA ALA A 15 8.02 -10.37 -4.30
C ALA A 15 7.52 -11.12 -5.54
N GLN A 16 6.99 -12.34 -5.37
CA GLN A 16 6.39 -13.11 -6.44
C GLN A 16 5.16 -12.41 -7.03
N LEU A 17 4.25 -11.88 -6.20
CA LEU A 17 3.09 -11.12 -6.65
C LEU A 17 3.50 -9.88 -7.46
N ALA A 18 4.47 -9.11 -6.96
CA ALA A 18 5.01 -7.96 -7.69
C ALA A 18 5.58 -8.37 -9.06
N GLY A 19 6.33 -9.48 -9.12
CA GLY A 19 6.86 -10.02 -10.38
C GLY A 19 5.77 -10.46 -11.36
N TYR A 20 4.67 -11.06 -10.88
CA TYR A 20 3.52 -11.38 -11.73
C TYR A 20 2.82 -10.13 -12.27
N VAL A 21 2.65 -9.09 -11.44
CA VAL A 21 2.09 -7.80 -11.87
C VAL A 21 2.97 -7.14 -12.95
N ASP A 22 4.29 -7.17 -12.77
CA ASP A 22 5.21 -6.67 -13.78
C ASP A 22 5.07 -7.42 -15.10
N ARG A 23 5.01 -8.76 -15.03
CA ARG A 23 4.81 -9.61 -16.19
C ARG A 23 3.48 -9.34 -16.88
N LEU A 24 2.39 -9.15 -16.13
CA LEU A 24 1.09 -8.75 -16.69
C LEU A 24 1.21 -7.43 -17.46
N GLY A 25 1.96 -6.45 -16.94
CA GLY A 25 2.24 -5.20 -17.64
C GLY A 25 2.98 -5.36 -18.96
N GLU A 26 3.70 -6.46 -19.16
CA GLU A 26 4.44 -6.76 -20.40
C GLU A 26 3.62 -7.57 -21.40
N VAL A 27 2.87 -8.57 -20.93
CA VAL A 27 2.26 -9.59 -21.82
C VAL A 27 0.74 -9.55 -21.89
N CYS A 28 0.05 -8.87 -20.97
CA CYS A 28 -1.40 -8.87 -20.93
C CYS A 28 -1.98 -7.71 -21.77
N PRO A 29 -2.71 -7.99 -22.86
CA PRO A 29 -3.30 -6.94 -23.70
C PRO A 29 -4.41 -6.16 -22.98
N TRP A 30 -5.04 -6.75 -21.95
CA TRP A 30 -6.00 -6.02 -21.12
C TRP A 30 -5.29 -4.98 -20.25
N THR A 31 -4.19 -5.35 -19.57
CA THR A 31 -3.37 -4.44 -18.77
C THR A 31 -2.76 -3.32 -19.61
N ALA A 32 -2.30 -3.63 -20.82
CA ALA A 32 -1.79 -2.64 -21.76
C ALA A 32 -2.81 -1.55 -22.13
N ARG A 33 -4.12 -1.84 -22.05
CA ARG A 33 -5.20 -0.90 -22.37
C ARG A 33 -5.69 -0.08 -21.17
N GLN A 34 -5.39 -0.50 -19.95
CA GLN A 34 -5.84 0.22 -18.75
C GLN A 34 -5.11 1.53 -18.59
N ARG A 35 -5.79 2.58 -18.11
CA ARG A 35 -5.15 3.76 -17.52
C ARG A 35 -5.27 3.68 -16.00
N ALA A 36 -4.37 4.32 -15.28
CA ALA A 36 -4.39 4.30 -13.81
C ALA A 36 -5.74 4.72 -13.21
N ALA A 37 -6.40 5.73 -13.79
CA ALA A 37 -7.71 6.18 -13.33
C ALA A 37 -8.83 5.13 -13.51
N ASP A 38 -8.75 4.30 -14.55
CA ASP A 38 -9.76 3.27 -14.83
C ASP A 38 -9.64 2.11 -13.84
N LEU A 39 -8.42 1.84 -13.34
CA LEU A 39 -8.16 0.81 -12.33
C LEU A 39 -8.75 1.14 -10.95
N LEU A 40 -8.99 2.41 -10.63
CA LEU A 40 -9.60 2.81 -9.35
C LEU A 40 -10.98 2.20 -9.14
N PHE A 41 -11.70 1.86 -10.22
CA PHE A 41 -12.97 1.16 -10.10
C PHE A 41 -12.81 -0.21 -9.46
N HIS A 42 -11.80 -0.98 -9.88
CA HIS A 42 -11.49 -2.31 -9.34
C HIS A 42 -11.10 -2.21 -7.87
N THR A 43 -10.15 -1.34 -7.53
CA THR A 43 -9.69 -1.20 -6.13
C THR A 43 -10.83 -0.79 -5.19
N ARG A 44 -11.75 0.06 -5.65
CA ARG A 44 -12.92 0.45 -4.87
C ARG A 44 -13.91 -0.70 -4.69
N LYS A 45 -14.07 -1.55 -5.69
CA LYS A 45 -14.92 -2.74 -5.62
C LYS A 45 -14.37 -3.68 -4.55
N GLU A 46 -13.07 -3.99 -4.58
CA GLU A 46 -12.51 -4.98 -3.64
C GLU A 46 -12.49 -4.45 -2.20
N LEU A 47 -12.35 -3.13 -2.00
CA LEU A 47 -12.57 -2.52 -0.68
C LEU A 47 -14.02 -2.68 -0.16
N LEU A 48 -15.03 -2.67 -1.06
CA LEU A 48 -16.41 -2.94 -0.67
C LEU A 48 -16.62 -4.43 -0.36
N GLU A 49 -15.90 -5.34 -1.02
CA GLU A 49 -15.95 -6.78 -0.73
C GLU A 49 -15.29 -7.09 0.64
N VAL A 50 -14.14 -6.47 0.93
CA VAL A 50 -13.55 -6.47 2.29
C VAL A 50 -14.55 -5.95 3.33
N GLU A 51 -15.23 -4.84 3.06
CA GLU A 51 -16.24 -4.27 3.96
C GLU A 51 -17.42 -5.24 4.18
N GLN A 52 -17.86 -5.95 3.15
CA GLN A 52 -18.94 -6.94 3.28
C GLN A 52 -18.54 -8.08 4.21
N VAL A 53 -17.32 -8.62 4.07
CA VAL A 53 -16.82 -9.70 4.94
C VAL A 53 -16.70 -9.23 6.40
N LEU A 54 -16.15 -8.03 6.63
CA LEU A 54 -15.97 -7.48 7.98
C LEU A 54 -17.29 -7.12 8.67
N ARG A 55 -18.37 -6.88 7.92
CA ARG A 55 -19.71 -6.57 8.46
C ARG A 55 -20.59 -7.81 8.68
N ALA A 56 -20.12 -8.99 8.28
CA ALA A 56 -20.85 -10.23 8.51
C ALA A 56 -20.98 -10.53 10.02
N LYS A 57 -22.00 -11.30 10.40
CA LYS A 57 -22.17 -11.73 11.81
C LYS A 57 -21.02 -12.59 12.31
N GLU A 58 -20.48 -13.41 11.40
CA GLU A 58 -19.31 -14.25 11.60
C GLU A 58 -18.34 -13.91 10.48
N ILE A 59 -17.08 -13.67 10.85
CA ILE A 59 -16.04 -13.30 9.89
C ILE A 59 -15.45 -14.58 9.31
N ASP A 60 -15.54 -14.73 7.99
CA ASP A 60 -14.78 -15.74 7.25
C ASP A 60 -13.36 -15.20 7.01
N GLU A 61 -12.40 -15.69 7.79
CA GLU A 61 -11.00 -15.27 7.72
C GLU A 61 -10.35 -15.61 6.36
N SER A 62 -10.77 -16.70 5.73
CA SER A 62 -10.25 -17.10 4.41
C SER A 62 -10.76 -16.16 3.33
N ALA A 63 -12.05 -15.83 3.36
CA ALA A 63 -12.62 -14.83 2.46
C ALA A 63 -11.95 -13.47 2.68
N LEU A 64 -11.80 -13.03 3.93
CA LEU A 64 -11.13 -11.76 4.25
C LEU A 64 -9.70 -11.71 3.71
N CYS A 65 -8.94 -12.80 3.87
CA CYS A 65 -7.58 -12.90 3.34
C CYS A 65 -7.55 -12.83 1.81
N SER A 66 -8.53 -13.43 1.13
CA SER A 66 -8.67 -13.36 -0.33
C SER A 66 -8.91 -11.92 -0.78
N GLU A 67 -9.92 -11.25 -0.21
CA GLU A 67 -10.29 -9.88 -0.61
C GLU A 67 -9.17 -8.86 -0.31
N LEU A 68 -8.46 -9.02 0.81
CA LEU A 68 -7.28 -8.20 1.12
C LEU A 68 -6.13 -8.47 0.13
N GLY A 69 -6.00 -9.72 -0.34
CA GLY A 69 -5.07 -10.09 -1.41
C GLY A 69 -5.41 -9.42 -2.73
N ASP A 70 -6.69 -9.35 -3.08
CA ASP A 70 -7.16 -8.66 -4.29
C ASP A 70 -6.93 -7.14 -4.21
N VAL A 71 -7.16 -6.52 -3.05
CA VAL A 71 -6.77 -5.12 -2.81
C VAL A 71 -5.26 -4.90 -2.99
N LEU A 72 -4.43 -5.82 -2.48
CA LEU A 72 -2.98 -5.74 -2.63
C LEU A 72 -2.57 -5.86 -4.11
N PHE A 73 -3.13 -6.82 -4.83
CA PHE A 73 -2.92 -7.01 -6.27
C PHE A 73 -3.31 -5.76 -7.06
N ASP A 74 -4.49 -5.21 -6.81
CA ASP A 74 -5.01 -4.02 -7.49
C ASP A 74 -4.15 -2.78 -7.25
N VAL A 75 -3.64 -2.59 -6.03
CA VAL A 75 -2.71 -1.49 -5.71
C VAL A 75 -1.39 -1.66 -6.46
N LEU A 76 -0.84 -2.87 -6.52
CA LEU A 76 0.39 -3.14 -7.28
C LEU A 76 0.17 -2.90 -8.78
N LEU A 77 -0.96 -3.34 -9.32
CA LEU A 77 -1.32 -3.12 -10.73
C LEU A 77 -1.49 -1.63 -11.02
N LEU A 78 -2.12 -0.88 -10.11
CA LEU A 78 -2.27 0.56 -10.20
C LEU A 78 -0.91 1.27 -10.20
N ILE A 79 0.01 0.90 -9.31
CA ILE A 79 1.38 1.42 -9.29
C ILE A 79 2.08 1.14 -10.62
N ARG A 80 1.98 -0.09 -11.13
CA ARG A 80 2.62 -0.51 -12.39
C ARG A 80 2.12 0.24 -13.61
N VAL A 81 0.82 0.50 -13.69
CA VAL A 81 0.20 1.27 -14.78
C VAL A 81 0.49 2.76 -14.63
N ALA A 82 0.44 3.31 -13.41
CA ALA A 82 0.82 4.70 -13.15
C ALA A 82 2.31 4.97 -13.49
N ALA A 83 3.20 4.03 -13.16
CA ALA A 83 4.62 4.09 -13.53
C ALA A 83 4.83 4.17 -15.05
N ARG A 84 4.04 3.39 -15.81
CA ARG A 84 4.05 3.38 -17.28
C ARG A 84 3.57 4.70 -17.87
N ASP A 85 2.48 5.26 -17.32
CA ASP A 85 1.84 6.48 -17.84
C ASP A 85 2.58 7.77 -17.45
N LEU A 86 3.39 7.72 -16.39
CA LEU A 86 4.12 8.85 -15.82
C LEU A 86 5.64 8.65 -15.93
N SER A 87 6.34 8.62 -14.79
CA SER A 87 7.77 8.39 -14.70
C SER A 87 8.02 7.24 -13.71
N PRO A 88 8.70 6.16 -14.12
CA PRO A 88 9.05 5.05 -13.23
C PRO A 88 9.91 5.47 -12.03
N ALA A 89 10.66 6.58 -12.14
CA ALA A 89 11.41 7.13 -11.02
C ALA A 89 10.53 7.89 -10.02
N ALA A 90 9.37 8.38 -10.45
CA ALA A 90 8.44 9.14 -9.62
C ALA A 90 7.37 8.25 -8.97
N VAL A 91 6.96 7.17 -9.66
CA VAL A 91 5.92 6.24 -9.20
C VAL A 91 6.42 4.82 -9.44
N SER A 92 6.88 4.16 -8.38
CA SER A 92 7.27 2.75 -8.33
C SER A 92 6.84 2.14 -7.00
N LEU A 93 6.89 0.80 -6.88
CA LEU A 93 6.61 0.13 -5.62
C LEU A 93 7.55 0.63 -4.51
N GLU A 94 8.84 0.75 -4.81
CA GLU A 94 9.87 1.23 -3.90
C GLU A 94 9.63 2.69 -3.50
N ALA A 95 9.32 3.56 -4.48
CA ALA A 95 9.06 4.97 -4.22
C ALA A 95 7.81 5.16 -3.34
N CYS A 96 6.72 4.43 -3.63
CA CYS A 96 5.50 4.46 -2.82
C CYS A 96 5.74 3.93 -1.40
N ALA A 97 6.45 2.81 -1.25
CA ALA A 97 6.81 2.24 0.04
C ALA A 97 7.71 3.19 0.85
N ALA A 98 8.74 3.76 0.23
CA ALA A 98 9.64 4.72 0.87
C ALA A 98 8.88 5.96 1.35
N ALA A 99 7.97 6.50 0.53
CA ALA A 99 7.13 7.63 0.91
C ALA A 99 6.20 7.31 2.09
N ALA A 100 5.62 6.10 2.12
CA ALA A 100 4.80 5.63 3.23
C ALA A 100 5.63 5.48 4.52
N CYS A 101 6.81 4.85 4.44
CA CYS A 101 7.71 4.70 5.58
C CYS A 101 8.18 6.06 6.14
N ALA A 102 8.59 6.99 5.28
CA ALA A 102 8.98 8.34 5.72
C ALA A 102 7.85 9.05 6.46
N LYS A 103 6.62 8.99 5.91
CA LYS A 103 5.42 9.52 6.56
C LYS A 103 5.15 8.88 7.93
N LEU A 104 5.28 7.55 8.04
CA LEU A 104 5.11 6.84 9.31
C LEU A 104 6.17 7.25 10.33
N ARG A 105 7.45 7.38 9.95
CA ARG A 105 8.51 7.84 10.88
C ARG A 105 8.22 9.22 11.45
N ARG A 106 7.67 10.13 10.65
CA ARG A 106 7.32 11.50 11.11
C ARG A 106 6.05 11.52 11.95
N ARG A 107 4.97 10.89 11.51
CA ARG A 107 3.64 10.98 12.17
C ARG A 107 3.43 9.97 13.29
N ALA A 108 4.22 8.90 13.31
CA ALA A 108 4.17 7.81 14.28
C ALA A 108 5.60 7.44 14.74
N PRO A 109 6.33 8.34 15.42
CA PRO A 109 7.74 8.14 15.79
C PRO A 109 7.99 6.95 16.74
N TYR A 110 6.93 6.41 17.36
CA TYR A 110 6.97 5.14 18.11
C TYR A 110 7.37 3.94 17.24
N VAL A 111 7.10 3.98 15.93
CA VAL A 111 7.45 2.87 15.03
C VAL A 111 8.98 2.67 14.95
N SER A 112 9.77 3.72 15.13
CA SER A 112 11.23 3.65 15.22
C SER A 112 11.77 3.59 16.65
N GLY A 113 10.90 3.41 17.66
CA GLY A 113 11.28 3.29 19.07
C GLY A 113 11.65 4.60 19.77
N ALA A 114 11.35 5.76 19.17
CA ALA A 114 11.77 7.05 19.73
C ALA A 114 10.94 7.48 20.96
N ALA A 115 9.63 7.21 20.96
CA ALA A 115 8.72 7.49 22.06
C ALA A 115 7.42 6.69 21.87
N VAL A 116 6.89 6.05 22.92
CA VAL A 116 5.63 5.26 22.88
C VAL A 116 4.48 6.11 23.47
N PRO A 117 3.35 6.27 22.76
CA PRO A 117 2.21 7.02 23.29
C PRO A 117 1.57 6.25 24.46
N ALA A 118 1.12 6.97 25.49
CA ALA A 118 0.49 6.40 26.67
C ALA A 118 -0.96 5.96 26.43
N SER A 119 -1.61 6.44 25.36
CA SER A 119 -2.97 6.06 24.99
C SER A 119 -3.23 6.18 23.47
N PRO A 120 -4.31 5.57 22.95
CA PRO A 120 -4.75 5.76 21.56
C PRO A 120 -5.03 7.23 21.21
N GLU A 121 -5.60 7.99 22.14
CA GLU A 121 -5.88 9.42 21.95
C GLU A 121 -4.61 10.23 21.81
N GLU A 122 -3.56 9.89 22.58
CA GLU A 122 -2.25 10.52 22.44
C GLU A 122 -1.63 10.17 21.07
N ALA A 123 -1.70 8.90 20.66
CA ALA A 123 -1.20 8.46 19.35
C ALA A 123 -1.87 9.22 18.19
N GLU A 124 -3.19 9.38 18.25
CA GLU A 124 -3.98 10.16 17.28
C GLU A 124 -3.63 11.65 17.31
N ALA A 125 -3.47 12.23 18.50
CA ALA A 125 -3.08 13.64 18.65
C ALA A 125 -1.69 13.91 18.07
N TRP A 126 -0.74 12.98 18.19
CA TRP A 126 0.58 13.10 17.55
C TRP A 126 0.47 13.08 16.03
N TRP A 127 -0.32 12.16 15.50
CA TRP A 127 -0.57 12.02 14.08
C TRP A 127 -1.17 13.30 13.48
N GLN A 128 -2.23 13.83 14.10
CA GLN A 128 -2.91 15.03 13.61
C GLN A 128 -2.03 16.28 13.70
N ARG A 129 -1.33 16.50 14.83
CA ARG A 129 -0.41 17.64 14.98
C ARG A 129 0.66 17.67 13.89
N THR A 130 1.29 16.52 13.61
CA THR A 130 2.33 16.43 12.57
C THR A 130 1.73 16.62 11.17
N LYS A 131 0.56 16.04 10.90
CA LYS A 131 -0.16 16.22 9.63
C LYS A 131 -0.56 17.68 9.38
N GLU A 132 -0.96 18.41 10.41
CA GLU A 132 -1.28 19.83 10.32
C GLU A 132 -0.06 20.69 10.04
N ALA A 133 1.06 20.41 10.73
CA ALA A 133 2.34 21.06 10.46
C ALA A 133 2.80 20.86 9.01
N GLU A 134 2.77 19.61 8.51
CA GLU A 134 3.14 19.31 7.11
C GLU A 134 2.26 20.05 6.09
N LYS A 135 0.95 20.21 6.36
CA LYS A 135 0.06 20.98 5.50
C LYS A 135 0.40 22.47 5.51
N ALA A 136 0.77 23.02 6.66
CA ALA A 136 1.16 24.42 6.79
C ALA A 136 2.46 24.72 6.02
N GLU A 137 3.45 23.83 6.07
CA GLU A 137 4.70 23.97 5.31
C GLU A 137 4.47 23.83 3.80
N ALA A 138 3.67 22.85 3.37
CA ALA A 138 3.30 22.70 1.96
C ALA A 138 2.57 23.93 1.40
N ALA A 139 1.74 24.60 2.21
CA ALA A 139 1.06 25.83 1.83
C ALA A 139 2.00 27.03 1.65
N LYS A 140 3.20 26.99 2.24
CA LYS A 140 4.26 28.00 2.07
C LYS A 140 5.16 27.72 0.87
N GLY A 141 4.98 26.58 0.18
CA GLY A 141 5.87 26.12 -0.89
C GLY A 141 7.21 25.56 -0.38
N GLU A 142 7.31 25.30 0.93
CA GLU A 142 8.48 24.69 1.55
C GLU A 142 8.30 23.17 1.54
N GLU A 143 9.32 22.44 1.07
CA GLU A 143 9.29 20.98 1.08
C GLU A 143 9.37 20.51 2.55
N PRO A 144 8.48 19.59 2.99
CA PRO A 144 8.47 19.17 4.39
C PRO A 144 9.83 18.56 4.75
N PRO A 145 10.36 18.85 5.95
CA PRO A 145 11.67 18.34 6.36
C PRO A 145 11.69 16.80 6.31
N PRO A 146 12.84 16.20 5.94
CA PRO A 146 12.97 14.76 5.72
C PRO A 146 12.51 13.92 6.91
#